data_AF-A0A0B1P6Y9-F1
#
_entry.id   AF-A0A0B1P6Y9-F1
#
_cell.length_a   1.000
_cell.length_b   1.000
_cell.length_c   1.000
_cell.angle_alpha   90.00
_cell.angle_beta   90.00
_cell.angle_gamma   90.00
#
_symmetry.space_group_name_H-M   'P 1'
#
loop_
_entity.id
_entity.type
_entity.pdbx_description
1 polymer ?
#
loop_
_entity_poly.entity_id
_entity_poly.type
_entity_poly.pdbx_seq_one_letter_code
_entity_poly.pdbx_strand_id
1 'polypeptide(L)'
;MLTDEIERVCSMRPAHVKLYGENKPGAPHRTWMVYFPIAPRTSFRVFDESGIARKFKKQHPLEFCKRCNGRHPTKNCSRAPSCGNCGSTNHTEELCKAATKCRNCGGPHRSDSRRCFARPTRSGVPTKEQPKTYRQAGERKYQAVLRAKAAKELVASAKTNNTELTGSQASEIDNDIENIPASSVDLPTVDAMRL
;
A
#
# COMPACT_ATOMS: atom_id res chain seq x y z
N MET A 1 -23.51 39.32 7.36
CA MET A 1 -23.77 39.54 5.92
C MET A 1 -24.32 38.28 5.24
N LEU A 2 -23.53 37.21 5.01
CA LEU A 2 -24.07 36.00 4.36
C LEU A 2 -25.00 35.17 5.28
N THR A 3 -24.62 34.96 6.53
CA THR A 3 -25.43 34.21 7.51
C THR A 3 -26.78 34.86 7.73
N ASP A 4 -26.82 36.18 7.88
CA ASP A 4 -28.05 36.95 8.12
C ASP A 4 -28.98 36.90 6.91
N GLU A 5 -28.42 36.98 5.70
CA GLU A 5 -29.19 36.83 4.47
C GLU A 5 -29.76 35.41 4.31
N ILE A 6 -28.98 34.37 4.65
CA ILE A 6 -29.49 33.00 4.67
C ILE A 6 -30.64 32.86 5.67
N GLU A 7 -30.52 33.46 6.86
CA GLU A 7 -31.56 33.46 7.88
C GLU A 7 -32.83 34.16 7.40
N ARG A 8 -32.70 35.31 6.72
CA ARG A 8 -33.81 36.05 6.11
C ARG A 8 -34.57 35.20 5.09
N VAL A 9 -33.86 34.51 4.19
CA VAL A 9 -34.50 33.77 3.09
C VAL A 9 -35.01 32.39 3.55
N CYS A 10 -34.29 31.71 4.45
CA CYS A 10 -34.66 30.37 4.91
C CYS A 10 -35.57 30.37 6.14
N SER A 11 -35.78 31.53 6.77
CA SER A 11 -36.44 31.66 8.10
C SER A 11 -35.76 30.80 9.18
N MET A 12 -34.47 30.51 9.02
CA MET A 12 -33.71 29.65 9.93
C MET A 12 -32.24 30.03 9.91
N ARG A 13 -31.67 30.21 11.09
CA ARG A 13 -30.25 30.44 11.25
C ARG A 13 -29.45 29.17 10.96
N PRO A 14 -28.48 29.20 10.03
CA PRO A 14 -27.62 28.05 9.80
C PRO A 14 -26.68 27.83 10.99
N ALA A 15 -26.40 26.58 11.32
CA ALA A 15 -25.48 26.20 12.39
C ALA A 15 -24.02 26.55 12.07
N HIS A 16 -23.63 26.44 10.79
CA HIS A 16 -22.28 26.75 10.34
C HIS A 16 -22.27 27.13 8.85
N VAL A 17 -21.39 28.04 8.46
CA VAL A 17 -21.17 28.45 7.07
C VAL A 17 -19.68 28.44 6.79
N LYS A 18 -19.26 27.82 5.69
CA LYS A 18 -17.87 27.78 5.25
C LYS A 18 -17.73 27.80 3.74
N LEU A 19 -16.55 28.17 3.24
CA LEU A 19 -16.23 28.08 1.82
C LEU A 19 -16.14 26.60 1.37
N TYR A 20 -16.62 26.32 0.16
CA TYR A 20 -16.60 25.01 -0.46
C TYR A 20 -15.74 24.99 -1.71
N GLY A 21 -14.89 23.96 -1.83
CA GLY A 21 -13.97 23.80 -2.96
C GLY A 21 -12.67 24.59 -2.80
N GLU A 22 -11.88 24.63 -3.88
CA GLU A 22 -10.65 25.40 -3.93
C GLU A 22 -10.96 26.88 -4.18
N ASN A 23 -10.44 27.74 -3.30
CA ASN A 23 -10.54 29.19 -3.45
C ASN A 23 -9.38 29.68 -4.34
N LYS A 24 -9.58 29.73 -5.65
CA LYS A 24 -8.59 30.30 -6.58
C LYS A 24 -8.66 31.83 -6.51
N PRO A 25 -7.54 32.54 -6.25
CA PRO A 25 -7.51 33.99 -6.33
C PRO A 25 -7.86 34.41 -7.77
N GLY A 26 -8.89 35.25 -7.94
CA GLY A 26 -9.39 35.70 -9.24
C GLY A 26 -10.62 34.97 -9.79
N ALA A 27 -11.17 33.97 -9.11
CA ALA A 27 -12.42 33.35 -9.53
C ALA A 27 -13.60 34.35 -9.42
N PRO A 28 -14.46 34.48 -10.45
CA PRO A 28 -15.58 35.45 -10.44
C PRO A 28 -16.66 35.10 -9.42
N HIS A 29 -16.78 33.82 -9.05
CA HIS A 29 -17.75 33.33 -8.07
C HIS A 29 -17.09 32.36 -7.09
N ARG A 30 -17.61 32.32 -5.86
CA ARG A 30 -17.20 31.38 -4.81
C ARG A 30 -18.41 30.57 -4.36
N THR A 31 -18.19 29.29 -4.03
CA THR A 31 -19.25 28.43 -3.50
C THR A 31 -19.15 28.38 -1.98
N TRP A 32 -20.29 28.53 -1.30
CA TRP A 32 -20.42 28.38 0.14
C TRP A 32 -21.18 27.11 0.48
N MET A 33 -20.79 26.46 1.57
CA MET A 33 -21.49 25.33 2.17
C MET A 33 -22.11 25.78 3.49
N VAL A 34 -23.42 25.57 3.57
CA VAL A 34 -24.26 25.98 4.69
C VAL A 34 -24.77 24.73 5.38
N TYR A 35 -24.59 24.67 6.68
CA TYR A 35 -25.02 23.56 7.54
C TYR A 35 -26.23 23.98 8.33
N PHE A 36 -27.33 23.26 8.18
CA PHE A 36 -28.56 23.48 8.94
C PHE A 36 -28.77 22.33 9.93
N PRO A 37 -29.31 22.60 11.13
CA PRO A 37 -29.74 21.56 12.05
C PRO A 37 -30.90 20.74 11.47
N ILE A 38 -31.78 21.40 10.70
CA ILE A 38 -32.91 20.80 10.00
C ILE A 38 -32.84 21.25 8.53
N ALA A 39 -32.96 20.31 7.60
CA ALA A 39 -32.86 20.63 6.18
C ALA A 39 -34.00 21.57 5.74
N PRO A 40 -33.70 22.70 5.06
CA PRO A 40 -34.72 23.54 4.44
C PRO A 40 -35.58 22.73 3.47
N ARG A 41 -36.89 22.98 3.47
CA ARG A 41 -37.84 22.25 2.62
C ARG A 41 -37.75 22.66 1.15
N THR A 42 -37.42 23.92 0.89
CA THR A 42 -37.36 24.52 -0.44
C THR A 42 -35.93 24.93 -0.78
N SER A 43 -35.62 24.96 -2.09
CA SER A 43 -34.39 25.57 -2.56
C SER A 43 -34.51 27.09 -2.46
N PHE A 44 -33.43 27.77 -2.07
CA PHE A 44 -33.42 29.21 -1.87
C PHE A 44 -32.28 29.88 -2.65
N ARG A 45 -32.36 31.20 -2.79
CA ARG A 45 -31.33 32.05 -3.38
C ARG A 45 -30.95 33.13 -2.37
N VAL A 46 -29.69 33.55 -2.38
CA VAL A 46 -29.14 34.54 -1.44
C VAL A 46 -28.75 35.78 -2.25
N PHE A 47 -29.10 36.97 -1.77
CA PHE A 47 -28.83 38.26 -2.44
C PHE A 47 -29.40 38.41 -3.86
N ASP A 48 -30.31 37.54 -4.28
CA ASP A 48 -30.88 37.46 -5.64
C ASP A 48 -29.87 37.27 -6.81
N GLU A 49 -28.58 37.34 -6.53
CA GLU A 49 -27.49 37.13 -7.49
C GLU A 49 -26.90 35.71 -7.42
N SER A 50 -27.05 35.00 -6.29
CA SER A 50 -26.45 33.67 -6.14
C SER A 50 -27.12 32.62 -7.03
N GLY A 51 -26.42 31.52 -7.33
CA GLY A 51 -27.09 30.32 -7.81
C GLY A 51 -28.10 29.78 -6.79
N ILE A 52 -29.10 29.01 -7.25
CA ILE A 52 -30.07 28.33 -6.38
C ILE A 52 -29.32 27.32 -5.50
N ALA A 53 -29.53 27.40 -4.19
CA ALA A 53 -28.95 26.49 -3.21
C ALA A 53 -29.38 25.04 -3.48
N ARG A 54 -28.41 24.12 -3.49
CA ARG A 54 -28.64 22.68 -3.71
C ARG A 54 -28.22 21.89 -2.48
N LYS A 55 -29.01 20.86 -2.13
CA LYS A 55 -28.62 19.90 -1.10
C LYS A 55 -27.29 19.26 -1.49
N PHE A 56 -26.31 19.32 -0.59
CA PHE A 56 -25.03 18.68 -0.82
C PHE A 56 -25.20 17.16 -0.87
N LYS A 57 -24.96 16.59 -2.06
CA LYS A 57 -24.87 15.14 -2.22
C LYS A 57 -23.41 14.76 -2.13
N LYS A 58 -23.06 13.98 -1.11
CA LYS A 58 -21.73 13.38 -1.04
C LYS A 58 -21.55 12.52 -2.29
N GLN A 59 -20.52 12.83 -3.07
CA GLN A 59 -20.11 11.96 -4.17
C GLN A 59 -19.86 10.57 -3.59
N HIS A 60 -20.61 9.59 -4.09
CA HIS A 60 -20.41 8.21 -3.71
C HIS A 60 -19.02 7.83 -4.21
N PRO A 61 -18.16 7.25 -3.36
CA PRO A 61 -16.91 6.68 -3.85
C PRO A 61 -17.26 5.73 -4.99
N LEU A 62 -16.68 5.94 -6.18
CA LEU A 62 -16.90 5.01 -7.29
C LEU A 62 -16.69 3.59 -6.78
N GLU A 63 -17.68 2.74 -7.04
CA GLU A 63 -17.64 1.37 -6.57
C GLU A 63 -16.40 0.68 -7.15
N PHE A 64 -15.68 0.00 -6.25
CA PHE A 64 -14.63 -0.91 -6.65
C PHE A 64 -15.28 -2.21 -7.09
N CYS A 65 -15.09 -2.60 -8.35
CA CYS A 65 -15.62 -3.86 -8.85
C CYS A 65 -14.83 -5.02 -8.25
N LYS A 66 -15.46 -5.79 -7.35
CA LYS A 66 -14.83 -6.96 -6.71
C LYS A 66 -14.50 -8.10 -7.69
N ARG A 67 -15.18 -8.15 -8.84
CA ARG A 67 -14.94 -9.16 -9.88
C ARG A 67 -13.67 -8.87 -10.66
N CYS A 68 -13.59 -7.72 -11.33
CA CYS A 68 -12.48 -7.41 -12.25
C CYS A 68 -11.45 -6.40 -11.71
N ASN A 69 -11.56 -6.02 -10.44
CA ASN A 69 -10.73 -5.01 -9.78
C ASN A 69 -10.76 -3.61 -10.43
N GLY A 70 -11.80 -3.33 -11.23
CA GLY A 70 -12.03 -2.06 -11.93
C GLY A 70 -12.71 -0.99 -11.08
N ARG A 71 -12.82 0.22 -11.64
CA ARG A 71 -13.53 1.38 -11.05
C ARG A 71 -14.89 1.57 -11.73
N HIS A 72 -15.83 0.68 -11.45
CA HIS A 72 -17.21 0.75 -11.92
C HIS A 72 -18.10 -0.13 -11.03
N PRO A 73 -19.43 0.06 -11.06
CA PRO A 73 -20.34 -0.79 -10.31
C PRO A 73 -20.18 -2.27 -10.64
N THR A 74 -20.28 -3.12 -9.61
CA THR A 74 -20.11 -4.57 -9.78
C THR A 74 -21.27 -5.19 -10.56
N LYS A 75 -22.48 -4.65 -10.38
CA LYS A 75 -23.72 -5.17 -10.98
C LYS A 75 -23.66 -5.30 -12.51
N ASN A 76 -22.94 -4.39 -13.18
CA ASN A 76 -22.89 -4.31 -14.64
C ASN A 76 -21.56 -4.85 -15.21
N CYS A 77 -20.80 -5.60 -14.42
CA CYS A 77 -19.48 -6.08 -14.82
C CYS A 77 -19.55 -7.36 -15.65
N SER A 78 -19.33 -7.23 -16.97
CA SER A 78 -19.16 -8.37 -17.88
C SER A 78 -17.75 -8.97 -17.89
N ARG A 79 -16.75 -8.29 -17.30
CA ARG A 79 -15.36 -8.76 -17.26
C ARG A 79 -15.19 -10.00 -16.38
N ALA A 80 -14.28 -10.88 -16.77
CA ALA A 80 -13.91 -12.06 -16.00
C ALA A 80 -13.39 -11.69 -14.60
N PRO A 81 -13.58 -12.57 -13.58
CA PRO A 81 -12.93 -12.43 -12.30
C PRO A 81 -11.42 -12.33 -12.46
N SER A 82 -10.78 -11.46 -11.70
CA SER A 82 -9.33 -11.29 -11.73
C SER A 82 -8.75 -11.28 -10.33
N CYS A 83 -7.56 -11.83 -10.20
CA CYS A 83 -6.79 -11.86 -8.96
C CYS A 83 -6.43 -10.44 -8.53
N GLY A 84 -6.78 -10.04 -7.30
CA GLY A 84 -6.45 -8.73 -6.75
C GLY A 84 -4.97 -8.52 -6.47
N ASN A 85 -4.19 -9.61 -6.40
CA ASN A 85 -2.74 -9.60 -6.17
C ASN A 85 -1.93 -9.35 -7.45
N CYS A 86 -2.30 -9.92 -8.60
CA CYS A 86 -1.51 -9.82 -9.83
C CYS A 86 -2.32 -9.40 -11.07
N GLY A 87 -3.65 -9.32 -10.97
CA GLY A 87 -4.55 -8.95 -12.05
C GLY A 87 -4.83 -10.05 -13.08
N SER A 88 -4.28 -11.26 -12.91
CA SER A 88 -4.54 -12.41 -13.79
C SER A 88 -5.96 -12.94 -13.63
N THR A 89 -6.53 -13.45 -14.71
CA THR A 89 -7.84 -14.11 -14.75
C THR A 89 -7.73 -15.64 -14.65
N ASN A 90 -6.50 -16.18 -14.63
CA ASN A 90 -6.26 -17.62 -14.78
C ASN A 90 -6.25 -18.38 -13.44
N HIS A 91 -6.35 -17.67 -12.31
CA HIS A 91 -6.34 -18.29 -10.98
C HIS A 91 -7.12 -17.45 -9.96
N THR A 92 -7.48 -18.08 -8.85
CA THR A 92 -8.04 -17.43 -7.67
C THR A 92 -6.94 -16.79 -6.83
N GLU A 93 -7.30 -15.83 -5.96
CA GLU A 93 -6.31 -15.12 -5.13
C GLU A 93 -5.50 -16.05 -4.22
N GLU A 94 -6.11 -17.14 -3.75
CA GLU A 94 -5.50 -18.15 -2.87
C GLU A 94 -4.36 -18.93 -3.55
N LEU A 95 -4.46 -19.16 -4.86
CA LEU A 95 -3.45 -19.86 -5.65
C LEU A 95 -2.38 -18.93 -6.24
N CYS A 96 -2.45 -17.63 -5.93
CA CYS A 96 -1.56 -16.64 -6.52
C CYS A 96 -0.16 -16.71 -5.91
N LYS A 97 0.82 -17.17 -6.70
CA LYS A 97 2.25 -17.18 -6.35
C LYS A 97 3.00 -15.91 -6.78
N ALA A 98 2.34 -15.01 -7.51
CA ALA A 98 2.97 -13.80 -8.02
C ALA A 98 3.15 -12.75 -6.93
N ALA A 99 4.23 -11.97 -7.00
CA ALA A 99 4.41 -10.82 -6.15
C ALA A 99 3.27 -9.79 -6.36
N THR A 100 2.77 -9.24 -5.25
CA THR A 100 1.61 -8.35 -5.30
C THR A 100 1.90 -7.08 -6.10
N LYS A 101 1.18 -6.90 -7.20
CA LYS A 101 1.26 -5.75 -8.09
C LYS A 101 -0.14 -5.25 -8.44
N CYS A 102 -0.39 -3.98 -8.17
CA CYS A 102 -1.69 -3.36 -8.39
C CYS A 102 -2.02 -3.29 -9.88
N ARG A 103 -3.16 -3.84 -10.30
CA ARG A 103 -3.63 -3.78 -11.70
C ARG A 103 -3.85 -2.35 -12.21
N ASN A 104 -4.25 -1.44 -11.31
CA ASN A 104 -4.68 -0.11 -11.68
C ASN A 104 -3.54 0.91 -11.73
N CYS A 105 -2.58 0.84 -10.81
CA CYS A 105 -1.46 1.79 -10.74
C CYS A 105 -0.06 1.15 -10.78
N GLY A 106 0.07 -0.17 -10.86
CA GLY A 106 1.38 -0.86 -10.91
C GLY A 106 2.16 -0.89 -9.61
N GLY A 107 1.63 -0.35 -8.51
CA GLY A 107 2.31 -0.30 -7.20
C GLY A 107 2.36 -1.64 -6.45
N PRO A 108 3.25 -1.79 -5.45
CA PRO A 108 3.43 -3.02 -4.67
C PRO A 108 2.34 -3.18 -3.60
N HIS A 109 1.09 -3.35 -4.03
CA HIS A 109 -0.08 -3.55 -3.17
C HIS A 109 -1.26 -4.11 -3.99
N ARG A 110 -2.30 -4.61 -3.30
CA ARG A 110 -3.54 -5.10 -3.92
C ARG A 110 -4.34 -3.98 -4.60
N SER A 111 -5.20 -4.35 -5.55
CA SER A 111 -5.96 -3.41 -6.40
C SER A 111 -7.04 -2.61 -5.66
N ASP A 112 -7.55 -3.15 -4.55
CA ASP A 112 -8.51 -2.55 -3.62
C ASP A 112 -7.84 -1.65 -2.56
N SER A 113 -6.51 -1.66 -2.48
CA SER A 113 -5.76 -0.93 -1.46
C SER A 113 -5.99 0.58 -1.53
N ARG A 114 -6.05 1.21 -0.35
CA ARG A 114 -6.08 2.67 -0.19
C ARG A 114 -4.82 3.36 -0.72
N ARG A 115 -3.72 2.61 -0.88
CA ARG A 115 -2.43 3.09 -1.42
C ARG A 115 -2.45 3.28 -2.94
N CYS A 116 -3.50 2.81 -3.62
CA CYS A 116 -3.62 2.89 -5.07
C CYS A 116 -3.82 4.34 -5.53
N PHE A 117 -2.90 4.85 -6.36
CA PHE A 117 -3.02 6.19 -6.94
C PHE A 117 -4.23 6.34 -7.86
N ALA A 118 -4.64 5.25 -8.53
CA ALA A 118 -5.83 5.24 -9.37
C ALA A 118 -7.14 5.10 -8.55
N ARG A 119 -7.09 5.21 -7.22
CA ARG A 119 -8.28 5.22 -6.37
C ARG A 119 -8.95 6.60 -6.44
N PRO A 120 -10.24 6.68 -6.82
CA PRO A 120 -11.02 7.90 -6.76
C PRO A 120 -10.97 8.50 -5.36
N THR A 121 -10.76 9.81 -5.30
CA THR A 121 -10.63 10.57 -4.05
C THR A 121 -11.83 11.51 -3.90
N ARG A 122 -11.88 12.27 -2.79
CA ARG A 122 -12.89 13.32 -2.61
C ARG A 122 -12.83 14.39 -3.69
N SER A 123 -11.65 14.61 -4.28
CA SER A 123 -11.44 15.59 -5.37
C SER A 123 -11.93 15.08 -6.73
N GLY A 124 -12.38 13.82 -6.80
CA GLY A 124 -12.95 13.24 -8.01
C GLY A 124 -12.22 11.99 -8.49
N VAL A 125 -12.61 11.58 -9.69
CA VAL A 125 -12.06 10.44 -10.42
C VAL A 125 -10.78 10.88 -11.12
N PRO A 126 -9.75 10.01 -11.21
CA PRO A 126 -8.59 10.30 -12.05
C PRO A 126 -8.97 10.74 -13.46
N THR A 127 -8.32 11.78 -13.97
CA THR A 127 -8.51 12.23 -15.36
C THR A 127 -7.91 11.20 -16.34
N LYS A 128 -8.15 11.32 -17.65
CA LYS A 128 -7.64 10.34 -18.64
C LYS A 128 -6.11 10.35 -18.76
N GLU A 129 -5.46 11.45 -18.39
CA GLU A 129 -4.04 11.70 -18.54
C GLU A 129 -3.23 11.19 -17.33
N GLN A 130 -3.82 11.20 -16.13
CA GLN A 130 -3.20 10.78 -14.88
C GLN A 130 -2.81 9.27 -14.78
N PRO A 131 -3.56 8.30 -15.36
CA PRO A 131 -3.24 6.88 -15.28
C PRO A 131 -1.82 6.52 -15.73
N LYS A 132 -1.29 7.22 -16.74
CA LYS A 132 0.07 7.00 -17.22
C LYS A 132 1.09 7.34 -16.13
N THR A 133 0.95 8.51 -15.52
CA THR A 133 1.80 8.97 -14.41
C THR A 133 1.68 8.06 -13.20
N TYR A 134 0.47 7.61 -12.86
CA TYR A 134 0.26 6.66 -11.76
C TYR A 134 0.93 5.32 -11.98
N ARG A 135 0.84 4.76 -13.20
CA ARG A 135 1.52 3.52 -13.57
C ARG A 135 3.03 3.68 -13.50
N GLN A 136 3.57 4.79 -14.00
CA GLN A 136 5.02 5.05 -13.93
C GLN A 136 5.50 5.15 -12.47
N ALA A 137 4.80 5.91 -11.62
CA ALA A 137 5.14 6.05 -10.22
C ALA A 137 4.97 4.74 -9.43
N GLY A 138 3.90 3.98 -9.70
CA GLY A 138 3.69 2.69 -9.07
C GLY A 138 4.71 1.64 -9.49
N GLU A 139 5.07 1.58 -10.77
CA GLU A 139 6.12 0.68 -11.27
C GLU A 139 7.44 0.95 -10.57
N ARG A 140 7.87 2.22 -10.45
CA ARG A 140 9.09 2.59 -9.71
C ARG A 140 9.05 2.07 -8.27
N LYS A 141 7.93 2.23 -7.57
CA LYS A 141 7.75 1.72 -6.20
C LYS A 141 7.80 0.19 -6.15
N TYR A 142 7.20 -0.48 -7.13
CA TYR A 142 7.20 -1.94 -7.21
C TYR A 142 8.61 -2.49 -7.42
N GLN A 143 9.36 -1.92 -8.37
CA GLN A 143 10.75 -2.28 -8.63
C GLN A 143 11.66 -2.05 -7.42
N ALA A 144 11.48 -0.95 -6.69
CA ALA A 144 12.24 -0.71 -5.46
C ALA A 144 11.98 -1.79 -4.39
N VAL A 145 10.74 -2.24 -4.24
CA VAL A 145 10.40 -3.33 -3.30
C VAL A 145 11.02 -4.65 -3.75
N LEU A 146 11.02 -4.97 -5.05
CA LEU A 146 11.68 -6.17 -5.55
C LEU A 146 13.18 -6.16 -5.30
N ARG A 147 13.86 -5.03 -5.57
CA ARG A 147 15.29 -4.88 -5.28
C ARG A 147 15.60 -5.02 -3.80
N ALA A 148 14.78 -4.43 -2.93
CA ALA A 148 14.95 -4.55 -1.49
C ALA A 148 14.75 -5.98 -0.99
N LYS A 149 13.83 -6.75 -1.60
CA LYS A 149 13.67 -8.19 -1.29
C LYS A 149 14.87 -9.01 -1.72
N ALA A 150 15.33 -8.82 -2.97
CA ALA A 150 16.51 -9.52 -3.48
C ALA A 150 17.76 -9.23 -2.62
N ALA A 151 17.98 -7.96 -2.23
CA ALA A 151 19.08 -7.61 -1.34
C ALA A 151 18.97 -8.30 0.04
N LYS A 152 17.77 -8.43 0.60
CA LYS A 152 17.55 -9.16 1.86
C LYS A 152 17.82 -10.66 1.72
N GLU A 153 17.41 -11.26 0.60
CA GLU A 153 17.66 -12.68 0.30
C GLU A 153 19.16 -12.95 0.13
N LEU A 154 19.90 -12.06 -0.55
CA LEU A 154 21.36 -12.14 -0.66
C LEU A 154 22.05 -12.04 0.71
N VAL A 155 21.63 -11.11 1.57
CA VAL A 155 22.18 -10.98 2.93
C VAL A 155 21.85 -12.21 3.78
N ALA A 156 20.64 -12.78 3.65
CA ALA A 156 20.26 -14.00 4.36
C ALA A 156 21.13 -15.19 3.93
N SER A 157 21.33 -15.37 2.61
CA SER A 157 22.18 -16.44 2.07
C SER A 157 23.66 -16.27 2.44
N ALA A 158 24.19 -15.04 2.50
CA ALA A 158 25.56 -14.81 2.96
C ALA A 158 25.73 -15.19 4.44
N LYS A 159 24.73 -14.93 5.29
CA LYS A 159 24.75 -15.31 6.71
C LYS A 159 24.70 -16.82 6.92
N THR A 160 23.89 -17.55 6.16
CA THR A 160 23.84 -19.02 6.26
C THR A 160 25.19 -19.63 5.90
N ASN A 161 25.80 -19.18 4.81
CA ASN A 161 27.10 -19.69 4.36
C ASN A 161 28.21 -19.43 5.38
N ASN A 162 28.23 -18.25 6.02
CA ASN A 162 29.21 -17.92 7.06
C ASN A 162 29.03 -18.75 8.34
N THR A 163 27.80 -19.14 8.67
CA THR A 163 27.50 -19.93 9.89
C THR A 163 27.87 -21.41 9.70
N GLU A 164 27.64 -21.94 8.50
CA GLU A 164 28.00 -23.30 8.11
C GLU A 164 29.54 -23.47 8.05
N LEU A 165 30.27 -22.44 7.61
CA LEU A 165 31.74 -22.44 7.58
C LEU A 165 32.36 -22.46 9.00
N THR A 166 31.75 -21.80 9.98
CA THR A 166 32.21 -21.82 11.40
C THR A 166 31.81 -23.09 12.16
N GLY A 167 30.76 -23.81 11.73
CA GLY A 167 30.36 -25.07 12.34
C GLY A 167 31.30 -26.23 12.01
N SER A 168 32.00 -26.17 10.87
CA SER A 168 32.92 -27.21 10.42
C SER A 168 34.34 -27.11 10.98
N GLN A 169 34.68 -26.08 11.78
CA GLN A 169 36.00 -25.94 12.42
C GLN A 169 36.03 -26.34 13.91
N ALA A 170 34.92 -26.82 14.48
CA ALA A 170 34.86 -27.26 15.87
C ALA A 170 34.85 -28.80 15.99
N SER A 171 35.90 -29.46 15.49
CA SER A 171 36.22 -30.83 15.89
C SER A 171 37.71 -31.09 15.71
N GLU A 172 38.49 -30.81 16.76
CA GLU A 172 39.80 -31.44 17.05
C GLU A 172 40.35 -30.83 18.34
N ILE A 173 39.84 -31.23 19.50
CA ILE A 173 40.60 -31.29 20.77
C ILE A 173 40.02 -32.43 21.63
N ASP A 174 40.76 -33.55 21.59
CA ASP A 174 41.28 -34.36 22.70
C ASP A 174 40.38 -34.79 23.88
N ASN A 175 40.48 -36.08 24.25
CA ASN A 175 40.30 -36.57 25.63
C ASN A 175 40.90 -37.98 25.78
N ASP A 176 42.10 -38.01 26.35
CA ASP A 176 42.68 -39.10 27.14
C ASP A 176 41.69 -39.69 28.15
N ILE A 177 41.65 -41.03 28.28
CA ILE A 177 41.40 -41.73 29.56
C ILE A 177 42.26 -43.00 29.63
N GLU A 178 43.12 -43.03 30.66
CA GLU A 178 44.01 -44.11 31.11
C GLU A 178 43.28 -45.40 31.55
N ASN A 179 43.94 -46.57 31.40
CA ASN A 179 43.80 -47.67 32.38
C ASN A 179 44.94 -48.74 32.32
N ILE A 180 45.98 -48.54 33.17
CA ILE A 180 46.65 -49.47 34.13
C ILE A 180 47.30 -50.83 33.67
N PRO A 181 48.39 -51.29 34.35
CA PRO A 181 49.58 -51.92 33.76
C PRO A 181 49.86 -53.38 34.19
N ALA A 182 50.90 -54.01 33.63
CA ALA A 182 51.87 -54.87 34.36
C ALA A 182 53.01 -55.44 33.46
N SER A 183 54.26 -55.34 33.97
CA SER A 183 55.42 -56.26 33.79
C SER A 183 56.05 -56.40 32.39
N SER A 184 57.36 -56.46 32.15
CA SER A 184 58.63 -56.23 32.90
C SER A 184 59.79 -56.45 31.90
N VAL A 185 60.92 -55.75 32.09
CA VAL A 185 62.31 -56.18 31.76
C VAL A 185 62.63 -56.19 30.24
N ASP A 186 63.64 -55.53 29.64
CA ASP A 186 65.01 -55.17 30.01
C ASP A 186 65.53 -53.95 29.20
N LEU A 187 66.57 -53.30 29.74
CA LEU A 187 67.46 -52.27 29.16
C LEU A 187 68.72 -52.98 28.54
N PRO A 188 69.69 -52.34 27.84
CA PRO A 188 69.79 -50.95 27.35
C PRO A 188 70.49 -50.73 25.97
N THR A 189 70.53 -49.45 25.56
CA THR A 189 71.57 -48.71 24.77
C THR A 189 71.90 -49.05 23.31
N VAL A 190 71.94 -48.01 22.44
CA VAL A 190 73.15 -47.44 21.78
C VAL A 190 72.80 -46.63 20.51
N ASP A 191 73.41 -45.44 20.43
CA ASP A 191 73.82 -44.57 19.29
C ASP A 191 72.83 -44.23 18.16
N ALA A 192 72.55 -42.96 17.88
CA ALA A 192 73.41 -41.88 17.38
C ALA A 192 73.70 -41.92 15.86
N MET A 193 73.46 -40.75 15.25
CA MET A 193 73.96 -40.22 13.97
C MET A 193 73.27 -40.56 12.63
N ARG A 194 72.63 -39.51 12.09
CA ARG A 194 72.87 -38.88 10.77
C ARG A 194 73.13 -39.79 9.57
N LEU A 195 72.20 -39.75 8.61
CA LEU A 195 72.34 -39.02 7.32
C LEU A 195 70.97 -38.88 6.65
#